data_AF-A0A803QG20-F1
#
_entry.id   AF-A0A803QG20-F1
#
_cell.length_a   1.000
_cell.length_b   1.000
_cell.length_c   1.000
_cell.angle_alpha   90.00
_cell.angle_beta   90.00
_cell.angle_gamma   90.00
#
_symmetry.space_group_name_H-M   'P 1'
#
loop_
_entity.id
_entity.type
_entity.pdbx_description
1 polymer ?
#
loop_
_entity_poly.entity_id
_entity_poly.type
_entity_poly.pdbx_seq_one_letter_code
_entity_poly.pdbx_strand_id
1 'polypeptide(L)'
;MSKRYPIVTDDYITAICKARKKLRGVIYAKKLAPLMLRLAWNSAATFDVITRTGGPFGTMRLEAEQNHDANTGLTHVVQCLGDIKKQSPVISYADLYQLAGVVAVEITGGPEIPFHPGREDKPEPPPEGHLPACTKGY
;
A
#
# COMPACT_ATOMS: atom_id res chain seq x y z
N MET A 1 -7.85 20.58 8.18
CA MET A 1 -7.53 19.81 9.40
C MET A 1 -6.06 19.40 9.36
N SER A 2 -5.28 19.76 10.39
CA SER A 2 -3.89 19.31 10.50
C SER A 2 -3.86 17.81 10.84
N LYS A 3 -3.01 17.03 10.16
CA LYS A 3 -2.85 15.59 10.45
C LYS A 3 -2.04 15.42 11.73
N ARG A 4 -2.51 14.55 12.65
CA ARG A 4 -1.76 14.15 13.84
C ARG A 4 -1.24 12.73 13.63
N TYR A 5 0.05 12.60 13.37
CA TYR A 5 0.67 11.29 13.15
C TYR A 5 0.92 10.57 14.48
N PRO A 6 0.76 9.23 14.52
CA PRO A 6 1.09 8.45 15.70
C PRO A 6 2.59 8.45 15.96
N ILE A 7 2.97 8.26 17.22
CA ILE A 7 4.36 8.02 17.62
C ILE A 7 4.63 6.54 17.43
N VAL A 8 5.66 6.21 16.66
CA VAL A 8 6.13 4.83 16.45
C VAL A 8 7.47 4.63 17.14
N THR A 9 7.83 3.38 17.43
CA THR A 9 9.12 3.06 18.07
C THR A 9 10.30 3.25 17.10
N ASP A 10 11.50 3.46 17.64
CA ASP A 10 12.73 3.58 16.85
C ASP A 10 13.02 2.32 16.03
N ASP A 11 12.68 1.15 16.58
CA ASP A 11 12.76 -0.13 15.88
C ASP A 11 11.85 -0.17 14.65
N TYR A 12 10.64 0.40 14.77
CA TYR A 12 9.69 0.50 13.65
C TYR A 12 10.23 1.44 12.56
N ILE A 13 10.76 2.60 12.93
CA ILE A 13 11.38 3.55 12.00
C ILE A 13 12.56 2.89 11.28
N THR A 14 13.41 2.19 12.01
CA THR A 14 14.55 1.44 11.47
C THR A 14 14.10 0.37 10.48
N ALA A 15 13.02 -0.36 10.79
CA ALA A 15 12.45 -1.35 9.89
C ALA A 15 11.87 -0.72 8.61
N ILE A 16 11.19 0.43 8.71
CA ILE A 16 10.70 1.19 7.55
C ILE A 16 11.86 1.62 6.64
N CYS A 17 12.95 2.14 7.21
CA CYS A 17 14.14 2.52 6.45
C CYS A 17 14.77 1.32 5.72
N LYS A 18 14.85 0.15 6.38
CA LYS A 18 15.34 -1.09 5.76
C LYS A 18 14.40 -1.57 4.63
N ALA A 19 13.09 -1.57 4.88
CA ALA A 19 12.08 -1.95 3.89
C ALA A 19 12.13 -1.02 2.66
N ARG A 20 12.27 0.30 2.85
CA ARG A 20 12.40 1.27 1.76
C ARG A 20 13.59 0.97 0.84
N LYS A 21 14.77 0.72 1.41
CA LYS A 21 15.97 0.36 0.64
C LYS A 21 15.75 -0.91 -0.19
N LYS A 22 15.13 -1.93 0.42
CA LYS A 22 14.82 -3.19 -0.26
C LYS A 22 13.78 -3.02 -1.36
N LEU A 23 12.72 -2.25 -1.11
CA LEU A 23 11.70 -1.92 -2.10
C LEU A 23 12.33 -1.26 -3.33
N ARG A 24 13.24 -0.29 -3.15
CA ARG A 24 13.95 0.34 -4.28
C ARG A 24 14.63 -0.70 -5.18
N GLY A 25 15.37 -1.62 -4.58
CA GLY A 25 16.05 -2.69 -5.31
C GLY A 25 15.09 -3.63 -6.04
N VAL A 26 14.05 -4.12 -5.35
CA VAL A 26 13.07 -5.07 -5.92
C VAL A 26 12.25 -4.43 -7.02
N ILE A 27 11.75 -3.21 -6.82
CA ILE A 27 10.88 -2.53 -7.77
C ILE A 27 11.67 -2.18 -9.05
N TYR A 28 12.93 -1.74 -8.91
CA TYR A 28 13.80 -1.47 -10.06
C TYR A 28 14.13 -2.76 -10.84
N ALA A 29 14.61 -3.80 -10.15
CA ALA A 29 15.02 -5.04 -10.78
C ALA A 29 13.88 -5.76 -11.50
N LYS A 30 12.67 -5.78 -10.91
CA LYS A 30 11.50 -6.44 -11.47
C LYS A 30 10.63 -5.55 -12.36
N LYS A 31 10.99 -4.26 -12.53
CA LYS A 31 10.21 -3.26 -13.28
C LYS A 31 8.74 -3.16 -12.82
N LEU A 32 8.51 -3.23 -11.50
CA LEU A 32 7.16 -3.31 -10.92
C LEU A 32 6.57 -1.94 -10.51
N ALA A 33 7.23 -0.82 -10.82
CA ALA A 33 6.81 0.50 -10.33
C ALA A 33 5.33 0.83 -10.63
N PRO A 34 4.80 0.67 -11.86
CA PRO A 34 3.40 0.98 -12.14
C PRO A 34 2.42 0.13 -11.31
N LEU A 35 2.76 -1.14 -11.08
CA LEU A 35 1.91 -2.07 -10.36
C LEU A 35 1.95 -1.85 -8.84
N MET A 36 3.11 -1.46 -8.30
CA MET A 36 3.25 -1.06 -6.89
C MET A 36 2.46 0.22 -6.60
N LEU A 37 2.50 1.18 -7.52
CA LEU A 37 1.69 2.39 -7.42
C LEU A 37 0.19 2.08 -7.53
N ARG A 38 -0.22 1.23 -8.48
CA ARG A 38 -1.62 0.77 -8.61
C ARG A 38 -2.10 0.07 -7.35
N LEU A 39 -1.29 -0.80 -6.75
CA LEU A 39 -1.63 -1.47 -5.49
C LEU A 39 -1.85 -0.45 -4.36
N ALA A 40 -0.92 0.49 -4.18
CA ALA A 40 -1.02 1.52 -3.15
C ALA A 40 -2.26 2.41 -3.33
N TRP A 41 -2.57 2.76 -4.58
CA TRP A 41 -3.78 3.50 -4.95
C TRP A 41 -5.04 2.69 -4.64
N ASN A 42 -5.19 1.49 -5.20
CA ASN A 42 -6.38 0.65 -5.00
C ASN A 42 -6.62 0.35 -3.51
N SER A 43 -5.57 0.14 -2.72
CA SER A 43 -5.70 -0.04 -1.28
C SER A 43 -6.20 1.22 -0.56
N ALA A 44 -5.80 2.42 -1.00
CA ALA A 44 -6.21 3.66 -0.36
C ALA A 44 -7.59 4.16 -0.81
N ALA A 45 -7.92 3.95 -2.08
CA ALA A 45 -9.08 4.54 -2.76
C ALA A 45 -10.43 3.91 -2.38
N THR A 46 -10.43 2.88 -1.53
CA THR A 46 -11.66 2.26 -1.00
C THR A 46 -12.25 3.01 0.19
N PHE A 47 -11.59 4.08 0.68
CA PHE A 47 -12.03 4.82 1.85
C PHE A 47 -13.34 5.58 1.61
N ASP A 48 -14.35 5.28 2.42
CA ASP A 48 -15.59 6.06 2.48
C ASP A 48 -15.56 7.00 3.69
N VAL A 49 -15.71 8.30 3.45
CA VAL A 49 -15.70 9.34 4.49
C VAL A 49 -16.94 9.28 5.40
N ILE A 50 -18.07 8.79 4.88
CA ILE A 50 -19.34 8.73 5.61
C ILE A 50 -19.28 7.60 6.63
N THR A 51 -19.00 6.38 6.19
CA THR A 51 -18.94 5.20 7.07
C THR A 51 -17.59 5.03 7.76
N ARG A 52 -16.54 5.75 7.32
CA ARG A 52 -15.14 5.62 7.79
C ARG A 52 -14.58 4.20 7.63
N THR A 53 -15.06 3.49 6.63
CA THR A 53 -14.65 2.13 6.26
C THR A 53 -13.70 2.15 5.05
N GLY A 54 -13.03 1.02 4.78
CA GLY A 54 -12.01 0.92 3.74
C GLY A 54 -10.76 1.77 4.03
N GLY A 55 -9.99 2.05 2.98
CA GLY A 55 -8.77 2.84 3.03
C GLY A 55 -7.49 2.03 3.24
N PRO A 56 -6.32 2.70 3.37
CA PRO A 56 -5.01 2.09 3.27
C PRO A 56 -4.61 1.34 4.56
N PHE A 57 -5.35 0.30 4.93
CA PHE A 57 -5.19 -0.46 6.17
C PHE A 57 -4.84 -1.93 5.93
N GLY A 58 -4.10 -2.20 4.86
CA GLY A 58 -3.48 -3.51 4.60
C GLY A 58 -4.43 -4.63 4.18
N THR A 59 -5.72 -4.35 4.00
CA THR A 59 -6.77 -5.36 3.70
C THR A 59 -6.62 -6.00 2.32
N MET A 60 -5.91 -5.36 1.39
CA MET A 60 -5.54 -5.90 0.07
C MET A 60 -4.74 -7.21 0.13
N ARG A 61 -4.26 -7.64 1.31
CA ARG A 61 -3.66 -8.96 1.55
C ARG A 61 -4.70 -10.10 1.61
N LEU A 62 -5.96 -9.77 1.86
CA LEU A 62 -7.05 -10.72 2.07
C LEU A 62 -7.62 -11.16 0.72
N GLU A 63 -7.88 -12.46 0.55
CA GLU A 63 -8.35 -13.02 -0.71
C GLU A 63 -9.67 -12.39 -1.18
N ALA A 64 -10.57 -12.07 -0.24
CA ALA A 64 -11.83 -11.41 -0.55
C ALA A 64 -11.63 -10.08 -1.31
N GLU A 65 -10.69 -9.23 -0.88
CA GLU A 65 -10.40 -7.98 -1.58
C GLU A 65 -9.55 -8.18 -2.83
N GLN A 66 -8.61 -9.14 -2.82
CA GLN A 66 -7.78 -9.45 -3.99
C GLN A 66 -8.61 -9.93 -5.18
N ASN A 67 -9.73 -10.59 -4.93
CA ASN A 67 -10.61 -11.14 -5.94
C ASN A 67 -11.61 -10.13 -6.51
N HIS A 68 -11.64 -8.89 -6.01
CA HIS A 68 -12.44 -7.84 -6.64
C HIS A 68 -11.97 -7.59 -8.08
N ASP A 69 -12.89 -7.37 -9.01
CA ASP A 69 -12.62 -7.24 -10.44
C ASP A 69 -11.59 -6.13 -10.72
N ALA A 70 -11.74 -4.99 -10.02
CA ALA A 70 -10.84 -3.84 -10.13
C ALA A 70 -9.39 -4.11 -9.64
N ASN A 71 -9.20 -5.17 -8.85
CA ASN A 71 -7.90 -5.60 -8.31
C ASN A 71 -7.24 -6.71 -9.15
N THR A 72 -7.86 -7.12 -10.25
CA THR A 72 -7.31 -8.12 -11.18
C THR A 72 -5.87 -7.79 -11.57
N GLY A 73 -5.00 -8.78 -11.40
CA GLY A 73 -3.58 -8.69 -11.72
C GLY A 73 -2.69 -8.17 -10.58
N LEU A 74 -3.21 -7.85 -9.40
CA LEU A 74 -2.40 -7.38 -8.26
C LEU A 74 -1.86 -8.50 -7.36
N THR A 75 -2.38 -9.73 -7.48
CA THR A 75 -1.99 -10.89 -6.63
C THR A 75 -0.47 -11.12 -6.58
N HIS A 76 0.21 -11.08 -7.72
CA HIS A 76 1.66 -11.29 -7.78
C HIS A 76 2.45 -10.17 -7.08
N VAL A 77 1.92 -8.94 -7.06
CA VAL A 77 2.51 -7.80 -6.34
C VAL A 77 2.34 -8.00 -4.83
N VAL A 78 1.14 -8.41 -4.41
CA VAL A 78 0.83 -8.74 -3.00
C VAL A 78 1.76 -9.84 -2.49
N GLN A 79 1.96 -10.91 -3.27
CA GLN A 79 2.90 -11.98 -2.95
C GLN A 79 4.34 -11.47 -2.82
N CYS A 80 4.80 -10.66 -3.78
CA CYS A 80 6.14 -10.06 -3.74
C CYS A 80 6.36 -9.19 -2.50
N LEU A 81 5.36 -8.42 -2.09
CA LEU A 81 5.41 -7.62 -0.87
C LEU A 81 5.30 -8.50 0.38
N GLY A 82 4.58 -9.61 0.32
CA GLY A 82 4.55 -10.64 1.38
C GLY A 82 5.94 -11.18 1.70
N ASP A 83 6.78 -11.42 0.70
CA ASP A 83 8.17 -11.85 0.92
C ASP A 83 9.06 -10.77 1.54
N ILE A 84 8.77 -9.49 1.26
CA ILE A 84 9.42 -8.38 1.95
C ILE A 84 8.93 -8.28 3.40
N LYS A 85 7.63 -8.42 3.62
CA LYS A 85 6.99 -8.42 4.94
C LYS A 85 7.56 -9.50 5.86
N LYS A 86 7.81 -10.71 5.36
CA LYS A 86 8.43 -11.81 6.15
C LYS A 86 9.78 -11.40 6.76
N GLN A 87 10.53 -10.51 6.09
CA GLN A 87 11.82 -10.01 6.58
C GLN A 87 11.70 -8.74 7.43
N SER A 88 10.50 -8.18 7.54
CA SER A 88 10.18 -7.01 8.36
C SER A 88 8.85 -7.27 9.06
N PRO A 89 8.79 -8.23 10.01
CA PRO A 89 7.53 -8.62 10.64
C PRO A 89 6.90 -7.50 11.49
N VAL A 90 7.70 -6.54 11.96
CA VAL A 90 7.24 -5.43 12.79
C VAL A 90 6.41 -4.38 12.03
N ILE A 91 6.65 -4.18 10.73
CA ILE A 91 5.89 -3.18 9.95
C ILE A 91 4.52 -3.75 9.57
N SER A 92 3.49 -2.93 9.53
CA SER A 92 2.17 -3.34 9.03
C SER A 92 2.19 -3.56 7.51
N TYR A 93 1.26 -4.36 7.00
CA TYR A 93 1.01 -4.43 5.55
C TYR A 93 0.54 -3.08 5.01
N ALA A 94 -0.27 -2.36 5.78
CA ALA A 94 -0.75 -1.03 5.47
C ALA A 94 0.40 -0.05 5.15
N ASP A 95 1.38 0.07 6.03
CA ASP A 95 2.54 0.92 5.80
C ASP A 95 3.43 0.38 4.67
N LEU A 96 3.62 -0.93 4.58
CA LEU A 96 4.41 -1.54 3.53
C LEU A 96 3.86 -1.23 2.13
N TYR A 97 2.55 -1.32 1.93
CA TYR A 97 1.90 -1.06 0.64
C TYR A 97 2.00 0.42 0.25
N GLN A 98 1.76 1.32 1.20
CA GLN A 98 1.87 2.76 0.94
C GLN A 98 3.32 3.18 0.70
N LEU A 99 4.28 2.58 1.43
CA LEU A 99 5.71 2.79 1.20
C LEU A 99 6.14 2.29 -0.19
N ALA A 100 5.61 1.16 -0.65
CA ALA A 100 5.87 0.65 -2.00
C ALA A 100 5.38 1.61 -3.09
N GLY A 101 4.20 2.23 -2.92
CA GLY A 101 3.69 3.26 -3.81
C GLY A 101 4.56 4.51 -3.85
N VAL A 102 4.99 5.02 -2.68
CA VAL A 102 5.92 6.16 -2.58
C VAL A 102 7.23 5.85 -3.29
N VAL A 103 7.83 4.70 -3.01
CA VAL A 103 9.08 4.28 -3.64
C VAL A 103 8.94 4.12 -5.15
N ALA A 104 7.80 3.61 -5.64
CA ALA A 104 7.54 3.47 -7.07
C ALA A 104 7.58 4.81 -7.82
N VAL A 105 7.01 5.87 -7.22
CA VAL A 105 7.06 7.23 -7.77
C VAL A 105 8.51 7.76 -7.75
N GLU A 106 9.22 7.61 -6.64
CA GLU A 106 10.59 8.10 -6.51
C GLU A 106 11.55 7.47 -7.52
N ILE A 107 11.50 6.15 -7.71
CA ILE A 107 12.44 5.47 -8.60
C ILE A 107 12.17 5.75 -10.09
N THR A 108 10.98 6.22 -10.43
CA THR A 108 10.60 6.59 -11.80
C THR A 108 10.89 8.06 -12.10
N GLY A 109 11.55 8.78 -11.17
CA GLY A 109 11.91 10.18 -11.33
C GLY A 109 10.80 11.16 -10.91
N GLY A 110 9.77 10.67 -10.23
CA GLY A 110 8.71 11.50 -9.66
C GLY A 110 9.16 12.28 -8.42
N PRO A 111 8.26 13.10 -7.85
CA PRO A 111 8.56 13.91 -6.67
C PRO A 111 8.79 13.04 -5.43
N GLU A 112 9.51 13.60 -4.46
CA GLU A 112 9.60 13.00 -3.14
C GLU A 112 8.27 13.18 -2.40
N ILE A 113 7.65 12.07 -1.99
CA ILE A 113 6.36 12.06 -1.28
C ILE A 113 6.65 11.82 0.21
N PRO A 114 6.27 12.74 1.12
CA PRO A 114 6.45 12.55 2.56
C PRO A 114 5.71 11.30 3.06
N PHE A 115 6.45 10.35 3.62
CA PHE A 115 5.90 9.13 4.20
C PHE A 115 5.90 9.21 5.73
N HIS A 116 4.73 8.93 6.33
CA HIS A 116 4.55 8.88 7.78
C HIS A 116 4.07 7.46 8.16
N PRO A 117 4.82 6.72 9.00
CA PRO A 117 4.45 5.38 9.46
C PRO A 117 3.37 5.42 10.55
N GLY A 118 2.84 4.24 10.86
CA GLY A 118 1.90 3.99 11.96
C GLY A 118 0.48 3.64 11.51
N ARG A 119 0.29 3.23 10.24
CA ARG A 119 -0.99 2.64 9.84
C ARG A 119 -1.11 1.24 10.42
N GLU A 120 -2.27 0.93 10.96
CA GLU A 120 -2.59 -0.40 11.49
C GLU A 120 -3.28 -1.26 10.42
N ASP A 121 -3.05 -2.57 10.49
CA ASP A 121 -3.71 -3.53 9.61
C ASP A 121 -5.12 -3.81 10.11
N LYS A 122 -6.13 -3.59 9.26
CA LYS A 122 -7.51 -3.98 9.55
C LYS A 122 -7.77 -5.45 9.16
N PRO A 123 -8.68 -6.13 9.88
CA PRO A 123 -9.02 -7.53 9.62
C PRO A 123 -10.08 -7.70 8.51
N GLU A 124 -10.93 -6.70 8.30
CA GLU A 124 -12.07 -6.78 7.39
C GLU A 124 -11.84 -5.90 6.15
N PRO A 125 -11.99 -6.46 4.93
CA PRO A 125 -11.90 -5.68 3.72
C PRO A 125 -13.15 -4.82 3.50
N PRO A 126 -13.05 -3.71 2.74
CA PRO A 126 -14.21 -2.96 2.29
C PRO A 126 -15.05 -3.80 1.30
N PRO A 127 -16.36 -3.49 1.16
CA PRO A 127 -17.15 -4.08 0.09
C PRO A 127 -16.60 -3.67 -1.28
N GLU A 128 -16.85 -4.52 -2.28
CA GLU A 128 -16.52 -4.21 -3.67
C GLU A 128 -17.32 -3.01 -4.22
N GLY A 129 -16.75 -2.31 -5.20
CA GLY A 129 -17.43 -1.23 -5.93
C GLY A 129 -17.08 0.19 -5.50
N HIS A 130 -16.21 0.37 -4.50
CA HIS A 130 -15.72 1.71 -4.12
C HIS A 130 -14.71 2.30 -5.12
N LEU A 131 -14.07 1.46 -5.95
CA LEU A 131 -13.10 1.91 -6.94
C LEU A 131 -13.79 2.46 -8.20
N PRO A 132 -13.21 3.48 -8.86
CA PRO A 132 -13.82 4.10 -10.04
C PRO A 132 -13.87 3.12 -11.23
N ALA A 133 -15.00 3.11 -11.94
CA ALA A 133 -15.15 2.35 -13.18
C ALA A 133 -14.53 3.09 -14.36
N CYS A 134 -13.69 2.43 -15.16
CA CYS A 134 -13.03 3.03 -16.32
C CYS A 134 -13.96 3.38 -17.49
N THR A 135 -15.19 2.84 -17.49
CA THR A 135 -16.19 3.06 -18.55
C THR A 135 -17.08 4.27 -18.30
N LYS A 136 -17.08 4.80 -17.08
CA LYS A 136 -17.80 6.03 -16.75
C LYS A 136 -16.92 7.20 -17.18
N GLY A 137 -17.16 7.71 -18.38
CA GLY A 137 -16.54 8.94 -18.86
C GLY A 137 -16.81 10.12 -17.92
N TYR A 138 -15.92 11.12 -17.95
CA TYR A 138 -16.10 12.39 -17.25
C TYR A 138 -17.19 13.25 -17.89
#